data_AF-A0A9E5BI01-F1
#
_entry.id   AF-A0A9E5BI01-F1
#
_cell.length_a   1.000
_cell.length_b   1.000
_cell.length_c   1.000
_cell.angle_alpha   90.00
_cell.angle_beta   90.00
_cell.angle_gamma   90.00
#
_symmetry.space_group_name_H-M   'P 1'
#
loop_
_entity.id
_entity.type
_entity.pdbx_description
1 polymer ?
#
loop_
_entity_poly.entity_id
_entity_poly.type
_entity_poly.pdbx_seq_one_letter_code
_entity_poly.pdbx_strand_id
1 'polypeptide(L)'
;MKSLADIRQRIAPARERLLKHALYARMGTLSDIQNFMQFHAFAVWDFMSLLKRLQRDLTCIDLPWVPVGDAEVRFLINEIVCGEESDVDPKGTRISHFELYLRAMNEAGSS
;
A
#
# COMPACT_ATOMS: atom_id res chain seq x y z
N MET A 1 3.47 -27.34 7.78
CA MET A 1 3.76 -25.97 7.31
C MET A 1 3.08 -25.80 5.97
N LYS A 2 2.22 -24.79 5.75
CA LYS A 2 1.60 -24.58 4.43
C LYS A 2 2.66 -24.00 3.49
N SER A 3 2.88 -24.60 2.34
CA SER A 3 3.85 -24.09 1.37
C SER A 3 3.32 -22.81 0.71
N LEU A 4 4.21 -22.00 0.14
CA LEU A 4 3.80 -20.86 -0.68
C LEU A 4 2.93 -21.29 -1.86
N ALA A 5 3.18 -22.49 -2.41
CA ALA A 5 2.37 -23.06 -3.48
C ALA A 5 0.93 -23.31 -3.01
N ASP A 6 0.73 -23.86 -1.81
CA ASP A 6 -0.60 -24.12 -1.25
C ASP A 6 -1.38 -22.81 -1.03
N ILE A 7 -0.71 -21.77 -0.52
CA ILE A 7 -1.34 -20.45 -0.32
C ILE A 7 -1.76 -19.88 -1.68
N ARG A 8 -0.86 -19.90 -2.68
CA ARG A 8 -1.14 -19.41 -4.03
C ARG A 8 -2.31 -20.13 -4.67
N GLN A 9 -2.36 -21.46 -4.57
CA GLN A 9 -3.46 -22.26 -5.10
C GLN A 9 -4.79 -21.89 -4.43
N ARG A 10 -4.80 -21.72 -3.10
CA ARG A 10 -6.02 -21.37 -2.35
C ARG A 10 -6.56 -19.99 -2.68
N ILE A 11 -5.69 -19.01 -2.95
CA ILE A 11 -6.12 -17.64 -3.30
C ILE A 11 -6.39 -17.47 -4.80
N ALA A 12 -6.00 -18.42 -5.65
CA ALA A 12 -6.09 -18.31 -7.11
C ALA A 12 -7.50 -17.93 -7.60
N PRO A 13 -8.61 -18.54 -7.11
CA PRO A 13 -9.95 -18.16 -7.56
C PRO A 13 -10.32 -16.72 -7.19
N ALA A 14 -9.91 -16.26 -6.00
CA ALA A 14 -10.15 -14.88 -5.57
C ALA A 14 -9.35 -13.89 -6.42
N ARG A 15 -8.07 -14.21 -6.69
CA ARG A 15 -7.20 -13.42 -7.55
C ARG A 15 -7.74 -13.31 -8.97
N GLU A 16 -8.21 -14.41 -9.55
CA GLU A 16 -8.79 -14.40 -10.90
C GLU A 16 -10.04 -13.51 -10.99
N ARG A 17 -10.93 -13.60 -9.99
CA ARG A 17 -12.11 -12.72 -9.92
C ARG A 17 -11.73 -11.25 -9.81
N LEU A 18 -10.71 -10.94 -9.00
CA LEU A 18 -10.20 -9.57 -8.87
C LEU A 18 -9.67 -9.05 -10.20
N LEU A 19 -8.80 -9.83 -10.87
CA LEU A 19 -8.18 -9.41 -12.14
C LEU A 19 -9.18 -9.26 -13.29
N LYS A 20 -10.26 -10.04 -13.29
CA LYS A 20 -11.34 -9.97 -14.29
C LYS A 20 -12.48 -9.02 -13.87
N HIS A 21 -12.28 -8.22 -12.82
CA HIS A 21 -13.36 -7.39 -12.28
C HIS A 21 -13.80 -6.33 -13.28
N ALA A 22 -15.12 -6.21 -13.49
CA ALA A 22 -15.71 -5.33 -14.51
C ALA A 22 -15.40 -3.84 -14.29
N LEU A 23 -15.03 -3.44 -13.07
CA LEU A 23 -14.59 -2.07 -12.76
C LEU A 23 -13.48 -1.60 -13.70
N TYR A 24 -12.49 -2.46 -14.01
CA TYR A 24 -11.38 -2.07 -14.87
C TYR A 24 -11.83 -1.71 -16.28
N ALA A 25 -12.78 -2.45 -16.85
CA ALA A 25 -13.34 -2.16 -18.17
C ALA A 25 -14.28 -0.94 -18.19
N ARG A 26 -14.74 -0.47 -17.03
CA ARG A 26 -15.64 0.68 -16.88
C ARG A 26 -14.92 2.01 -16.67
N MET A 27 -13.62 1.99 -16.40
CA MET A 27 -12.81 3.21 -16.29
C MET A 27 -12.41 3.71 -17.69
N GLY A 28 -13.34 4.37 -18.38
CA GLY A 28 -13.15 4.83 -19.76
C GLY A 28 -12.95 6.34 -19.91
N THR A 29 -13.34 7.12 -18.89
CA THR A 29 -13.30 8.57 -18.92
C THR A 29 -12.55 9.15 -17.72
N LEU A 30 -12.13 10.40 -17.82
CA LEU A 30 -11.54 11.13 -16.69
C LEU A 30 -12.49 11.15 -15.48
N SER A 31 -13.80 11.31 -15.71
CA SER A 31 -14.80 11.32 -14.64
C SER A 31 -14.88 9.97 -13.90
N ASP A 32 -14.76 8.86 -14.63
CA ASP A 32 -14.72 7.52 -14.00
C ASP A 32 -13.49 7.38 -13.10
N ILE A 33 -12.34 7.89 -13.53
CA ILE A 33 -11.10 7.88 -12.74
C ILE A 33 -11.25 8.77 -11.50
N GLN A 34 -11.74 10.00 -11.66
CA GLN A 34 -11.96 10.92 -10.55
C GLN A 34 -12.85 10.29 -9.47
N ASN A 35 -13.98 9.69 -9.88
CA ASN A 35 -14.89 8.97 -8.99
C ASN A 35 -14.19 7.79 -8.30
N PHE A 36 -13.42 6.99 -9.04
CA PHE A 36 -12.65 5.88 -8.46
C PHE A 36 -11.67 6.38 -7.39
N MET A 37 -10.94 7.45 -7.66
CA MET A 37 -9.92 7.97 -6.74
C MET A 37 -10.50 8.46 -5.42
N GLN A 38 -11.72 9.05 -5.42
CA GLN A 38 -12.41 9.48 -4.20
C GLN A 38 -12.64 8.31 -3.22
N PHE A 39 -12.97 7.13 -3.74
CA PHE A 39 -13.11 5.93 -2.90
C PHE A 39 -11.78 5.26 -2.61
N HIS A 40 -10.86 5.25 -3.58
CA HIS A 40 -9.60 4.54 -3.44
C HIS A 40 -8.62 5.23 -2.49
N ALA A 41 -8.71 6.55 -2.30
CA ALA A 41 -7.92 7.28 -1.31
C ALA A 41 -8.02 6.67 0.09
N PHE A 42 -9.21 6.16 0.49
CA PHE A 42 -9.39 5.48 1.76
C PHE A 42 -8.62 4.15 1.85
N ALA A 43 -8.51 3.41 0.75
CA ALA A 43 -7.74 2.17 0.72
C ALA A 43 -6.23 2.44 0.80
N VAL A 44 -5.75 3.48 0.11
CA VAL A 44 -4.34 3.92 0.19
C VAL A 44 -4.01 4.39 1.61
N TRP A 45 -4.90 5.18 2.22
CA TRP A 45 -4.73 5.63 3.60
C TRP A 45 -4.78 4.46 4.61
N ASP A 46 -5.76 3.56 4.51
CA ASP A 46 -5.93 2.44 5.43
C ASP A 46 -4.76 1.44 5.37
N PHE A 47 -4.10 1.32 4.21
CA PHE A 47 -2.88 0.54 4.09
C PHE A 47 -1.79 0.99 5.08
N MET A 48 -1.67 2.29 5.36
CA MET A 48 -0.73 2.80 6.35
C MET A 48 -1.05 2.30 7.76
N SER A 49 -2.33 2.15 8.11
CA SER A 49 -2.74 1.56 9.39
C SER A 49 -2.28 0.11 9.52
N LEU A 50 -2.42 -0.68 8.44
CA LEU A 50 -1.90 -2.05 8.40
C LEU A 50 -0.37 -2.09 8.53
N LEU A 51 0.33 -1.25 7.76
CA LEU A 51 1.79 -1.18 7.78
C LEU A 51 2.33 -0.77 9.15
N LYS A 52 1.72 0.21 9.80
CA LYS A 52 2.10 0.62 11.16
C LYS A 52 1.83 -0.45 12.19
N ARG A 53 0.76 -1.24 12.03
CA ARG A 53 0.54 -2.40 12.88
C ARG A 53 1.65 -3.44 12.71
N LEU A 54 2.07 -3.72 11.47
CA LEU A 54 3.18 -4.63 11.19
C LEU A 54 4.49 -4.10 11.75
N GLN A 55 4.78 -2.79 11.60
CA GLN A 55 5.97 -2.16 12.16
C GLN A 55 6.01 -2.30 13.69
N ARG A 56 4.90 -2.03 14.38
CA ARG A 56 4.84 -2.17 15.84
C ARG A 56 5.02 -3.62 16.30
N ASP A 57 4.45 -4.58 15.59
CA ASP A 57 4.46 -5.98 16.02
C ASP A 57 5.77 -6.71 15.63
N LEU A 58 6.45 -6.27 14.57
CA LEU A 58 7.60 -6.97 13.97
C LEU A 58 8.92 -6.18 14.06
N THR A 59 8.88 -4.92 14.48
CA THR A 59 10.06 -4.09 14.72
C THR A 59 9.97 -3.39 16.08
N CYS A 60 10.80 -2.37 16.32
CA CYS A 60 10.76 -1.59 17.55
C CYS A 60 10.49 -0.13 17.21
N ILE A 61 9.39 0.40 17.75
CA ILE A 61 9.01 1.81 17.64
C ILE A 61 8.97 2.53 19.00
N ASP A 62 9.23 1.79 20.08
CA ASP A 62 9.17 2.27 21.47
C ASP A 62 10.57 2.59 22.03
N LEU A 63 10.60 3.33 23.15
CA LEU A 63 11.83 3.67 23.87
C LEU A 63 11.84 3.00 25.27
N PRO A 64 12.99 2.48 25.74
CA PRO A 64 14.28 2.38 25.02
C PRO A 64 14.24 1.35 23.89
N TRP A 65 15.00 1.61 22.83
CA TRP A 65 15.06 0.71 21.67
C TRP A 65 15.68 -0.64 22.04
N VAL A 66 15.03 -1.71 21.61
CA VAL A 66 15.52 -3.09 21.70
C VAL A 66 15.18 -3.86 20.41
N PRO A 67 16.02 -4.83 19.99
CA PRO A 67 15.72 -5.62 18.80
C PRO A 67 14.51 -6.54 19.01
N VAL A 68 13.65 -6.66 17.99
CA VAL A 68 12.47 -7.55 17.98
C VAL A 68 12.64 -8.62 16.92
N GLY A 69 12.62 -9.89 17.31
CA GLY A 69 12.61 -11.02 16.38
C GLY A 69 13.75 -11.04 15.34
N ASP A 70 13.43 -11.62 14.19
CA ASP A 70 14.36 -11.84 13.08
C ASP A 70 14.82 -10.53 12.42
N ALA A 71 16.10 -10.46 12.02
CA ALA A 71 16.69 -9.25 11.45
C ALA A 71 16.22 -8.98 10.01
N GLU A 72 16.01 -10.01 9.20
CA GLU A 72 15.53 -9.90 7.82
C GLU A 72 14.08 -9.42 7.79
N VAL A 73 13.25 -9.92 8.71
CA VAL A 73 11.87 -9.45 8.87
C VAL A 73 11.83 -7.96 9.26
N ARG A 74 12.68 -7.54 10.21
CA ARG A 74 12.78 -6.13 10.59
C ARG A 74 13.22 -5.24 9.44
N PHE A 75 14.24 -5.67 8.71
CA PHE A 75 14.74 -4.96 7.54
C PHE A 75 13.62 -4.79 6.50
N LEU A 76 12.95 -5.87 6.12
CA LEU A 76 11.85 -5.84 5.16
C LEU A 76 10.74 -4.86 5.58
N ILE A 77 10.29 -4.91 6.83
CA ILE A 77 9.23 -4.01 7.30
C ILE A 77 9.69 -2.55 7.32
N ASN A 78 10.91 -2.27 7.79
CA ASN A 78 11.44 -0.90 7.79
C ASN A 78 11.70 -0.36 6.38
N GLU A 79 12.08 -1.21 5.42
CA GLU A 79 12.22 -0.84 4.02
C GLU A 79 10.88 -0.42 3.42
N ILE A 80 9.82 -1.21 3.66
CA ILE A 80 8.46 -0.86 3.21
C ILE A 80 8.01 0.46 3.86
N VAL A 81 8.24 0.65 5.17
CA VAL A 81 7.91 1.91 5.85
C VAL A 81 8.63 3.09 5.21
N CYS A 82 9.93 2.96 4.91
CA CYS A 82 10.70 4.01 4.26
C CYS A 82 10.10 4.41 2.90
N GLY A 83 9.75 3.41 2.07
CA GLY A 83 9.16 3.62 0.74
C GLY A 83 7.71 4.10 0.77
N GLU A 84 6.96 3.86 1.83
CA GLU A 84 5.55 4.32 1.90
C GLU A 84 5.43 5.69 2.56
N GLU A 85 6.31 6.03 3.51
CA GLU A 85 6.26 7.31 4.24
C GLU A 85 7.13 8.42 3.66
N SER A 86 8.22 8.05 2.98
CA SER A 86 9.30 8.98 2.70
C SER A 86 10.06 8.67 1.41
N ASP A 87 9.35 8.13 0.41
CA ASP A 87 9.94 7.92 -0.92
C ASP A 87 10.30 9.24 -1.59
N VAL A 88 10.92 9.15 -2.75
CA VAL A 88 11.36 10.28 -3.56
C VAL A 88 10.44 10.43 -4.76
N ASP A 89 9.81 11.59 -4.88
CA ASP A 89 9.02 11.93 -6.07
C ASP A 89 9.92 12.17 -7.31
N PRO A 90 9.36 12.27 -8.53
CA PRO A 90 10.15 12.50 -9.74
C PRO A 90 10.99 13.80 -9.73
N LYS A 91 10.76 14.71 -8.79
CA LYS A 91 11.49 15.97 -8.61
C LYS A 91 12.58 15.86 -7.53
N GLY A 92 12.79 14.68 -6.95
CA GLY A 92 13.78 14.48 -5.91
C GLY A 92 13.31 14.88 -4.50
N THR A 93 12.01 15.17 -4.31
CA THR A 93 11.47 15.61 -3.02
C THR A 93 10.90 14.43 -2.24
N ARG A 94 11.10 14.42 -0.92
CA ARG A 94 10.53 13.39 -0.04
C ARG A 94 9.01 13.51 0.01
N ILE A 95 8.33 12.39 -0.11
CA ILE A 95 6.88 12.31 -0.11
C ILE A 95 6.40 10.95 0.39
N SER A 96 5.28 10.90 1.09
CA SER A 96 4.58 9.63 1.33
C SER A 96 3.77 9.19 0.11
N HIS A 97 3.51 7.90 -0.02
CA HIS A 97 2.65 7.36 -1.07
C HIS A 97 1.24 7.98 -1.02
N PHE A 98 0.71 8.23 0.18
CA PHE A 98 -0.59 8.86 0.35
C PHE A 98 -0.61 10.32 -0.13
N GLU A 99 0.40 11.13 0.22
CA GLU A 99 0.52 12.50 -0.30
C GLU A 99 0.70 12.51 -1.82
N LEU A 100 1.47 11.57 -2.37
CA LEU A 100 1.63 11.41 -3.81
C LEU A 100 0.27 11.11 -4.48
N TYR A 101 -0.53 10.24 -3.86
CA TYR A 101 -1.87 9.93 -4.33
C TYR A 101 -2.80 11.14 -4.33
N LEU A 102 -2.78 11.94 -3.25
CA LEU A 102 -3.57 13.18 -3.16
C LEU A 102 -3.13 14.23 -4.19
N ARG A 103 -1.83 14.35 -4.48
CA ARG A 103 -1.35 15.19 -5.58
C ARG A 103 -1.90 14.72 -6.92
N ALA A 104 -1.87 13.42 -7.19
CA ALA A 104 -2.44 12.85 -8.40
C ALA A 104 -3.96 13.10 -8.49
N MET A 105 -4.69 13.01 -7.37
CA MET A 105 -6.11 13.36 -7.32
C MET A 105 -6.33 14.81 -7.75
N ASN A 106 -5.58 15.74 -7.17
CA ASN A 106 -5.68 17.16 -7.49
C ASN A 106 -5.33 17.44 -8.96
N GLU A 107 -4.28 16.81 -9.50
CA GLU A 107 -3.91 16.91 -10.92
C GLU A 107 -5.00 16.36 -11.85
N ALA A 108 -5.71 15.31 -11.43
CA ALA A 108 -6.86 14.77 -12.14
C ALA A 108 -8.14 15.59 -11.95
N GLY A 109 -8.15 16.64 -11.10
CA GLY A 109 -9.35 17.41 -10.77
C GLY A 109 -10.32 16.67 -9.83
N SER A 110 -9.82 15.75 -9.01
CA SER A 110 -10.56 15.01 -7.98
C SER A 110 -10.24 15.54 -6.58
N SER A 111 -11.20 15.47 -5.66
CA SER A 111 -11.11 15.95 -4.26
C SER A 111 -11.78 15.00 -3.29
#